data_AF-A0A1A9WZ64-F1
#
_entry.id   AF-A0A1A9WZ64-F1
#
_cell.length_a   1.000
_cell.length_b   1.000
_cell.length_c   1.000
_cell.angle_alpha   90.00
_cell.angle_beta   90.00
_cell.angle_gamma   90.00
#
_symmetry.space_group_name_H-M   'P 1'
#
loop_
_entity.id
_entity.type
_entity.pdbx_description
1 polymer ?
#
loop_
_entity_poly.entity_id
_entity_poly.type
_entity_poly.pdbx_seq_one_letter_code
_entity_poly.pdbx_strand_id
1 'polypeptide(L)'
;MDNLNLPERFADVTLNNYKPVNPDAARCLKFCNAYATHWPERLKRGGGLVMCGKPGTGKNHLALLIAKHVINEHQSSALFTTVLRIAREFKSTWGKNAEYSEADVIKRYTQPDLLIIDEVGVHQLKKRLVAATTGGVLALATVLVQWHEGKRDKPYRDGGGVLTVCHGHTGKDVTPGEIYSEEECSELMKRDLQVARSTVERYVTVKLTDLQKAALTSFVYNIGSGAFANSILLKKLNAGDIQGACDQMRRWKYDEGKVSNGLINRREVERELCLNPDPLTDPLQ
;
A
#
# COMPACT_ATOMS: atom_id res chain seq x y z
N MET A 1 21.02 14.62 -1.75
CA MET A 1 19.72 13.94 -1.49
C MET A 1 18.96 13.62 -2.78
N ASP A 2 19.29 14.26 -3.91
CA ASP A 2 18.55 14.15 -5.18
C ASP A 2 18.55 12.75 -5.84
N ASN A 3 19.45 11.85 -5.43
CA ASN A 3 19.58 10.51 -6.02
C ASN A 3 18.73 9.41 -5.35
N LEU A 4 18.02 9.71 -4.25
CA LEU A 4 17.25 8.68 -3.54
C LEU A 4 15.85 8.42 -4.13
N ASN A 5 15.37 9.25 -5.09
CA ASN A 5 14.00 9.17 -5.63
C ASN A 5 12.94 8.98 -4.53
N LEU A 6 13.05 9.76 -3.44
CA LEU A 6 12.15 9.62 -2.30
C LEU A 6 10.77 10.21 -2.63
N PRO A 7 9.68 9.51 -2.31
CA PRO A 7 8.37 10.13 -2.23
C PRO A 7 8.40 11.35 -1.32
N GLU A 8 7.79 12.47 -1.74
CA GLU A 8 7.80 13.76 -1.06
C GLU A 8 7.44 13.69 0.44
N ARG A 9 6.55 12.75 0.81
CA ARG A 9 6.16 12.45 2.21
C ARG A 9 7.32 12.05 3.14
N PHE A 10 8.51 11.81 2.60
CA PHE A 10 9.69 11.39 3.34
C PHE A 10 10.83 12.42 3.37
N ALA A 11 10.63 13.58 2.72
CA ALA A 11 11.61 14.66 2.67
C ALA A 11 12.07 15.10 4.07
N ASP A 12 11.16 15.11 5.04
CA ASP A 12 11.44 15.61 6.40
C ASP A 12 11.79 14.53 7.43
N VAL A 13 11.82 13.23 7.07
CA VAL A 13 12.14 12.13 8.01
C VAL A 13 13.45 12.41 8.78
N THR A 14 13.40 12.42 10.10
CA THR A 14 14.53 12.64 11.02
C THR A 14 14.34 11.80 12.28
N LEU A 15 15.41 11.65 13.07
CA LEU A 15 15.34 11.04 14.40
C LEU A 15 14.28 11.67 15.31
N ASN A 16 14.08 12.98 15.19
CA ASN A 16 13.23 13.76 16.07
C ASN A 16 11.74 13.65 15.72
N ASN A 17 11.39 13.19 14.50
CA ASN A 17 10.00 13.09 14.07
C ASN A 17 9.46 11.66 13.99
N TYR A 18 10.29 10.64 14.27
CA TYR A 18 9.80 9.29 14.49
C TYR A 18 9.23 9.14 15.91
N LYS A 19 7.94 8.82 16.02
CA LYS A 19 7.27 8.50 17.28
C LYS A 19 6.96 7.01 17.34
N PRO A 20 7.66 6.22 18.18
CA PRO A 20 7.35 4.81 18.36
C PRO A 20 5.89 4.59 18.76
N VAL A 21 5.20 3.71 18.04
CA VAL A 21 3.78 3.41 18.30
C VAL A 21 3.57 2.38 19.41
N ASN A 22 4.61 1.63 19.78
CA ASN A 22 4.61 0.62 20.83
C ASN A 22 6.06 0.32 21.30
N PRO A 23 6.26 -0.48 22.36
CA PRO A 23 7.60 -0.82 22.86
C PRO A 23 8.49 -1.51 21.82
N ASP A 24 7.92 -2.32 20.92
CA ASP A 24 8.66 -2.99 19.85
C ASP A 24 9.21 -2.00 18.84
N ALA A 25 8.39 -1.04 18.42
CA ALA A 25 8.80 0.06 17.54
C ALA A 25 9.90 0.92 18.19
N ALA A 26 9.89 1.07 19.52
CA ALA A 26 10.93 1.78 20.24
C ALA A 26 12.24 0.98 20.26
N ARG A 27 12.17 -0.35 20.42
CA ARG A 27 13.33 -1.24 20.28
C ARG A 27 13.89 -1.22 18.86
N CYS A 28 13.03 -1.26 17.84
CA CYS A 28 13.44 -1.15 16.43
C CYS A 28 14.13 0.19 16.16
N LEU A 29 13.62 1.30 16.68
CA LEU A 29 14.29 2.61 16.55
C LEU A 29 15.71 2.58 17.14
N LYS A 30 15.86 2.09 18.37
CA LYS A 30 17.19 1.98 19.01
C LYS A 30 18.14 1.13 18.17
N PHE A 31 17.66 0.02 17.63
CA PHE A 31 18.45 -0.84 16.76
C PHE A 31 18.84 -0.14 15.45
N CYS A 32 17.90 0.54 14.79
CA CYS A 32 18.17 1.26 13.54
C CYS A 32 19.18 2.39 13.73
N ASN A 33 19.11 3.09 14.86
CA ASN A 33 20.11 4.10 15.22
C ASN A 33 21.48 3.47 15.42
N ALA A 34 21.57 2.41 16.21
CA ALA A 34 22.84 1.70 16.39
C ALA A 34 23.36 1.11 15.08
N TYR A 35 22.47 0.67 14.17
CA TYR A 35 22.84 0.18 12.85
C TYR A 35 23.48 1.29 12.03
N ALA A 36 22.88 2.49 12.00
CA ALA A 36 23.38 3.63 11.25
C ALA A 36 24.66 4.24 11.85
N THR A 37 24.75 4.38 13.18
CA THR A 37 25.92 4.97 13.85
C THR A 37 27.19 4.13 13.67
N HIS A 38 27.05 2.81 13.64
CA HIS A 38 28.17 1.88 13.43
C HIS A 38 28.34 1.51 11.94
N TRP A 39 27.89 2.38 11.03
CA TRP A 39 27.85 2.09 9.60
C TRP A 39 29.22 1.74 8.99
N PRO A 40 30.33 2.46 9.28
CA PRO A 40 31.62 2.13 8.68
C PRO A 40 32.08 0.69 8.94
N GLU A 41 31.88 0.18 10.17
CA GLU A 41 32.21 -1.20 10.49
C GLU A 41 31.27 -2.19 9.81
N ARG A 42 29.99 -1.84 9.66
CA ARG A 42 29.00 -2.68 8.98
C ARG A 42 29.25 -2.78 7.49
N LEU A 43 29.55 -1.66 6.84
CA LEU A 43 29.89 -1.64 5.43
C LEU A 43 31.09 -2.56 5.14
N LYS A 44 32.10 -2.54 6.02
CA LYS A 44 33.28 -3.42 5.89
C LYS A 44 32.97 -4.89 6.15
N ARG A 45 32.14 -5.20 7.15
CA ARG A 45 31.79 -6.60 7.51
C ARG A 45 30.74 -7.21 6.59
N GLY A 46 29.94 -6.37 5.91
CA GLY A 46 28.70 -6.78 5.28
C GLY A 46 27.61 -7.11 6.30
N GLY A 47 26.36 -7.19 5.81
CA GLY A 47 25.21 -7.61 6.62
C GLY A 47 23.96 -6.77 6.37
N GLY A 48 22.83 -7.45 6.20
CA GLY A 48 21.53 -6.82 5.97
C GLY A 48 20.73 -6.59 7.25
N LEU A 49 19.70 -5.76 7.13
CA LEU A 49 18.65 -5.59 8.13
C LEU A 49 17.31 -5.92 7.47
N VAL A 50 16.53 -6.80 8.11
CA VAL A 50 15.15 -7.09 7.71
C VAL A 50 14.21 -6.52 8.76
N MET A 51 13.27 -5.68 8.33
CA MET A 51 12.22 -5.13 9.18
C MET A 51 10.88 -5.77 8.86
N CYS A 52 10.29 -6.46 9.84
CA CYS A 52 8.99 -7.11 9.72
C CYS A 52 7.99 -6.47 10.68
N GLY A 53 6.73 -6.37 10.26
CA GLY A 53 5.65 -5.84 11.10
C GLY A 53 4.44 -5.42 10.28
N LYS A 54 3.31 -5.19 10.95
CA LYS A 54 2.06 -4.72 10.32
C LYS A 54 2.26 -3.39 9.57
N PRO A 55 1.40 -3.06 8.58
CA PRO A 55 1.39 -1.73 7.97
C PRO A 55 1.29 -0.62 9.02
N GLY A 56 1.89 0.55 8.75
CA GLY A 56 1.84 1.70 9.64
C GLY A 56 2.79 1.68 10.85
N THR A 57 3.57 0.61 11.07
CA THR A 57 4.53 0.51 12.18
C THR A 57 5.84 1.28 11.98
N GLY A 58 5.99 2.01 10.86
CA GLY A 58 7.11 2.91 10.65
C GLY A 58 8.37 2.31 10.00
N LYS A 59 8.30 1.08 9.47
CA LYS A 59 9.44 0.42 8.79
C LYS A 59 10.14 1.31 7.76
N ASN A 60 9.38 1.93 6.87
CA ASN A 60 9.94 2.77 5.80
C ASN A 60 10.58 4.03 6.39
N HIS A 61 9.97 4.61 7.42
CA HIS A 61 10.54 5.75 8.14
C HIS A 61 11.90 5.38 8.74
N LEU A 62 11.99 4.22 9.41
CA LEU A 62 13.24 3.73 9.99
C LEU A 62 14.30 3.43 8.92
N ALA A 63 13.92 2.83 7.79
CA ALA A 63 14.83 2.59 6.66
C ALA A 63 15.43 3.90 6.12
N LEU A 64 14.58 4.91 5.96
CA LEU A 64 14.97 6.22 5.44
C LEU A 64 15.79 7.03 6.45
N LEU A 65 15.56 6.82 7.74
CA LEU A 65 16.39 7.37 8.80
C LEU A 65 17.81 6.81 8.71
N ILE A 66 17.97 5.49 8.51
CA ILE A 66 19.29 4.88 8.26
C ILE A 66 19.91 5.51 7.01
N ALA A 67 19.18 5.55 5.89
CA ALA A 67 19.68 6.12 4.63
C ALA A 67 20.21 7.55 4.80
N LYS A 68 19.42 8.43 5.44
CA LYS A 68 19.81 9.81 5.69
C LYS A 68 21.05 9.90 6.57
N HIS A 69 21.13 9.10 7.62
CA HIS A 69 22.29 9.10 8.51
C HIS A 69 23.55 8.65 7.76
N VAL A 70 23.50 7.55 7.02
CA VAL A 70 24.70 7.05 6.29
C VAL A 70 25.14 7.99 5.17
N ILE A 71 24.20 8.66 4.51
CA ILE A 71 24.53 9.68 3.50
C ILE A 71 25.16 10.91 4.17
N ASN A 72 24.56 11.44 5.22
CA ASN A 72 24.99 12.71 5.79
C ASN A 72 26.28 12.56 6.62
N GLU A 73 26.32 11.57 7.51
CA GLU A 73 27.42 11.39 8.47
C GLU A 73 28.59 10.59 7.89
N HIS A 74 28.33 9.72 6.91
CA HIS A 74 29.34 8.81 6.36
C HIS A 74 29.55 8.97 4.86
N GLN A 75 28.88 9.91 4.20
CA GLN A 75 28.99 10.17 2.75
C GLN A 75 28.81 8.91 1.89
N SER A 76 28.06 7.93 2.42
CA SER A 76 27.81 6.66 1.74
C SER A 76 26.65 6.78 0.78
N SER A 77 26.72 6.06 -0.33
CA SER A 77 25.66 6.00 -1.32
C SER A 77 24.51 5.12 -0.84
N ALA A 78 23.27 5.54 -1.10
CA ALA A 78 22.10 4.74 -0.80
C ALA A 78 21.08 4.77 -1.95
N LEU A 79 20.44 3.63 -2.20
CA LEU A 79 19.39 3.47 -3.20
C LEU A 79 18.14 2.91 -2.55
N PHE A 80 17.01 3.61 -2.75
CA PHE A 80 15.70 3.13 -2.35
C PHE A 80 14.97 2.57 -3.57
N THR A 81 14.45 1.35 -3.47
CA THR A 81 13.71 0.67 -4.54
C THR A 81 12.65 -0.27 -3.98
N THR A 82 11.91 -0.94 -4.85
CA THR A 82 10.94 -1.98 -4.50
C THR A 82 11.30 -3.30 -5.18
N VAL A 83 10.92 -4.43 -4.59
CA VAL A 83 11.15 -5.77 -5.19
C VAL A 83 10.61 -5.84 -6.62
N LEU A 84 9.43 -5.25 -6.84
CA LEU A 84 8.75 -5.26 -8.13
C LEU A 84 9.49 -4.44 -9.18
N ARG A 85 10.11 -3.33 -8.79
CA ARG A 85 10.93 -2.53 -9.69
C ARG A 85 12.18 -3.28 -10.13
N ILE A 86 12.90 -3.90 -9.17
CA ILE A 86 14.07 -4.74 -9.48
C ILE A 86 13.67 -5.85 -10.46
N ALA A 87 12.59 -6.58 -10.17
CA ALA A 87 12.12 -7.68 -11.01
C ALA A 87 11.73 -7.20 -12.42
N ARG A 88 11.07 -6.05 -12.54
CA ARG A 88 10.69 -5.46 -13.83
C ARG A 88 11.91 -5.06 -14.65
N GLU A 89 12.87 -4.37 -14.03
CA GLU A 89 14.10 -3.96 -14.71
C GLU A 89 14.92 -5.18 -15.13
N PHE A 90 15.01 -6.22 -14.30
CA PHE A 90 15.68 -7.47 -14.66
C PHE A 90 15.00 -8.15 -15.87
N LYS A 91 13.66 -8.29 -15.84
CA LYS A 91 12.91 -8.87 -16.96
C LYS A 91 13.02 -8.06 -18.26
N SER A 92 13.15 -6.74 -18.17
CA SER A 92 13.29 -5.88 -19.36
C SER A 92 14.53 -6.21 -20.20
N THR A 93 15.51 -6.88 -19.61
CA THR A 93 16.75 -7.32 -20.28
C THR A 93 16.55 -8.51 -21.23
N TRP A 94 15.41 -9.20 -21.19
CA TRP A 94 15.12 -10.38 -22.02
C TRP A 94 14.55 -10.05 -23.40
N GLY A 95 14.21 -8.77 -23.65
CA GLY A 95 13.69 -8.33 -24.93
C GLY A 95 14.76 -8.30 -26.03
N LYS A 96 14.38 -8.57 -27.28
CA LYS A 96 15.29 -8.48 -28.44
C LYS A 96 15.93 -7.09 -28.63
N ASN A 97 15.30 -6.04 -28.08
CA ASN A 97 15.76 -4.66 -28.10
C ASN A 97 16.09 -4.15 -26.69
N ALA A 98 16.54 -5.01 -25.79
CA ALA A 98 16.89 -4.61 -24.43
C ALA A 98 18.02 -3.57 -24.44
N GLU A 99 17.80 -2.43 -23.78
CA GLU A 99 18.81 -1.36 -23.65
C GLU A 99 19.92 -1.72 -22.66
N TYR A 100 19.67 -2.66 -21.74
CA TYR A 100 20.57 -3.07 -20.67
C TYR A 100 20.62 -4.59 -20.54
N SER A 101 21.74 -5.12 -20.08
CA SER A 101 21.90 -6.54 -19.75
C SER A 101 21.49 -6.85 -18.31
N GLU A 102 21.27 -8.14 -18.00
CA GLU A 102 21.06 -8.61 -16.61
C GLU A 102 22.20 -8.16 -15.68
N ALA A 103 23.45 -8.20 -16.18
CA ALA A 103 24.63 -7.78 -15.43
C ALA A 103 24.59 -6.27 -15.09
N ASP A 104 24.07 -5.43 -15.99
CA ASP A 104 23.90 -4.00 -15.74
C ASP A 104 22.87 -3.74 -14.64
N VAL A 105 21.75 -4.48 -14.66
CA VAL A 105 20.71 -4.39 -13.63
C VAL A 105 21.25 -4.84 -12.29
N ILE A 106 21.94 -5.98 -12.23
CA ILE A 106 22.58 -6.46 -10.99
C ILE A 106 23.55 -5.39 -10.47
N LYS A 107 24.45 -4.89 -11.33
CA LYS A 107 25.43 -3.87 -10.96
C LYS A 107 24.77 -2.62 -10.40
N ARG A 108 23.68 -2.15 -11.02
CA ARG A 108 22.93 -0.97 -10.54
C ARG A 108 22.43 -1.13 -9.10
N TYR A 109 21.96 -2.32 -8.74
CA TYR A 109 21.42 -2.58 -7.40
C TYR A 109 22.49 -3.02 -6.39
N THR A 110 23.66 -3.50 -6.83
CA THR A 110 24.77 -3.86 -5.94
C THR A 110 25.83 -2.77 -5.79
N GLN A 111 25.82 -1.72 -6.63
CA GLN A 111 26.74 -0.60 -6.56
C GLN A 111 26.58 0.33 -5.33
N PRO A 112 25.36 0.65 -4.85
CA PRO A 112 25.22 1.53 -3.68
C PRO A 112 25.69 0.82 -2.40
N ASP A 113 26.28 1.59 -1.48
CA ASP A 113 26.74 1.08 -0.18
C ASP A 113 25.55 0.57 0.66
N LEU A 114 24.39 1.22 0.54
CA LEU A 114 23.14 0.81 1.16
C LEU A 114 22.02 0.64 0.11
N LEU A 115 21.58 -0.60 -0.10
CA LEU A 115 20.37 -0.90 -0.87
C LEU A 115 19.18 -1.09 0.08
N ILE A 116 18.13 -0.27 -0.08
CA ILE A 116 16.85 -0.43 0.62
C ILE A 116 15.82 -0.97 -0.35
N ILE A 117 15.26 -2.14 -0.03
CA ILE A 117 14.23 -2.80 -0.80
C ILE A 117 12.92 -2.77 -0.01
N ASP A 118 11.97 -1.98 -0.47
CA ASP A 118 10.63 -1.87 0.11
C ASP A 118 9.61 -2.79 -0.59
N GLU A 119 8.42 -2.89 0.00
CA GLU A 119 7.22 -3.51 -0.57
C GLU A 119 7.29 -5.03 -0.83
N VAL A 120 8.14 -5.76 -0.10
CA VAL A 120 8.19 -7.23 -0.16
C VAL A 120 6.79 -7.86 0.08
N GLY A 121 5.92 -7.21 0.85
CA GLY A 121 4.53 -7.64 1.09
C GLY A 121 3.55 -7.46 -0.07
N VAL A 122 3.77 -6.47 -0.96
CA VAL A 122 2.88 -6.21 -2.11
C VAL A 122 2.89 -7.38 -3.09
N HIS A 123 3.97 -8.17 -3.12
CA HIS A 123 4.03 -9.39 -3.92
C HIS A 123 2.96 -10.42 -3.51
N GLN A 124 2.64 -10.54 -2.20
CA GLN A 124 1.56 -11.42 -1.74
C GLN A 124 0.19 -10.89 -2.16
N LEU A 125 -0.02 -9.57 -2.10
CA LEU A 125 -1.24 -8.95 -2.59
C LEU A 125 -1.43 -9.22 -4.09
N LYS A 126 -0.37 -9.05 -4.90
CA LYS A 126 -0.40 -9.36 -6.34
C LYS A 126 -0.77 -10.82 -6.60
N LYS A 127 -0.15 -11.78 -5.91
CA LYS A 127 -0.51 -13.21 -6.03
C LYS A 127 -1.99 -13.47 -5.73
N ARG A 128 -2.53 -12.86 -4.67
CA ARG A 128 -3.95 -13.00 -4.31
C ARG A 128 -4.87 -12.37 -5.37
N LEU A 129 -4.50 -11.22 -5.92
CA LEU A 129 -5.25 -10.58 -7.00
C LEU A 129 -5.23 -11.41 -8.28
N VAL A 130 -4.08 -11.98 -8.67
CA VAL A 130 -3.98 -12.91 -9.81
C VAL A 130 -4.92 -14.11 -9.61
N ALA A 131 -4.87 -14.74 -8.44
CA ALA A 131 -5.74 -15.86 -8.11
C ALA A 131 -7.24 -15.49 -8.13
N ALA A 132 -7.59 -14.24 -7.81
CA ALA A 132 -8.96 -13.74 -7.77
C ALA A 132 -9.48 -13.22 -9.12
N THR A 133 -8.64 -13.13 -10.16
CA THR A 133 -9.00 -12.44 -11.41
C THR A 133 -10.16 -13.14 -12.13
N THR A 134 -10.25 -14.47 -12.05
CA THR A 134 -11.36 -15.27 -12.62
C THR A 134 -12.71 -15.02 -11.94
N GLY A 135 -12.71 -14.51 -10.69
CA GLY A 135 -13.93 -14.16 -9.95
C GLY A 135 -14.45 -12.74 -10.25
N GLY A 136 -13.80 -12.00 -11.15
CA GLY A 136 -14.19 -10.66 -11.56
C GLY A 136 -14.03 -9.59 -10.46
N VAL A 137 -14.69 -8.45 -10.67
CA VAL A 137 -14.55 -7.24 -9.84
C VAL A 137 -14.75 -7.48 -8.34
N LEU A 138 -15.76 -8.28 -7.95
CA LEU A 138 -16.05 -8.53 -6.54
C LEU A 138 -14.96 -9.34 -5.85
N ALA A 139 -14.43 -10.38 -6.52
CA ALA A 139 -13.36 -11.19 -5.95
C ALA A 139 -12.08 -10.38 -5.76
N LEU A 140 -11.74 -9.53 -6.74
CA LEU A 140 -10.61 -8.59 -6.62
C LEU A 140 -10.82 -7.59 -5.49
N ALA A 141 -12.02 -6.99 -5.39
CA ALA A 141 -12.34 -6.04 -4.33
C ALA A 141 -12.32 -6.69 -2.92
N THR A 142 -12.78 -7.93 -2.80
CA THR A 142 -12.66 -8.74 -1.57
C THR A 142 -11.21 -8.85 -1.12
N VAL A 143 -10.28 -9.19 -2.02
CA VAL A 143 -8.85 -9.28 -1.70
C VAL A 143 -8.31 -7.94 -1.18
N LEU A 144 -8.72 -6.83 -1.80
CA LEU A 144 -8.30 -5.48 -1.38
C LEU A 144 -8.84 -5.10 0.00
N VAL A 145 -10.14 -5.33 0.23
CA VAL A 145 -10.77 -5.03 1.51
C VAL A 145 -10.15 -5.88 2.63
N GLN A 146 -9.99 -7.19 2.43
CA GLN A 146 -9.33 -8.05 3.42
C GLN A 146 -7.86 -7.69 3.67
N TRP A 147 -7.18 -7.09 2.69
CA TRP A 147 -5.81 -6.62 2.85
C TRP A 147 -5.70 -5.38 3.76
N HIS A 148 -6.75 -4.54 3.78
CA HIS A 148 -6.76 -3.27 4.49
C HIS A 148 -7.56 -3.32 5.80
N GLU A 149 -8.69 -4.02 5.81
CA GLU A 149 -9.59 -4.10 6.95
C GLU A 149 -9.16 -5.20 7.93
N GLY A 150 -9.17 -4.87 9.21
CA GLY A 150 -9.14 -5.88 10.26
C GLY A 150 -10.48 -6.62 10.31
N LYS A 151 -10.48 -7.84 10.84
CA LYS A 151 -11.70 -8.59 11.14
C LYS A 151 -11.95 -8.65 12.64
N ARG A 152 -13.19 -8.41 13.07
CA ARG A 152 -13.67 -8.74 14.41
C ARG A 152 -14.99 -9.51 14.32
N ASP A 153 -14.99 -10.75 14.74
CA ASP A 153 -16.14 -11.66 14.79
C ASP A 153 -17.21 -11.23 15.80
N LYS A 154 -16.80 -10.56 16.88
CA LYS A 154 -17.69 -9.97 17.88
C LYS A 154 -18.00 -8.50 17.56
N PRO A 155 -19.28 -8.10 17.55
CA PRO A 155 -19.68 -6.70 17.43
C PRO A 155 -19.04 -5.83 18.50
N TYR A 156 -18.59 -4.65 18.10
CA TYR A 156 -17.98 -3.64 18.97
C TYR A 156 -18.46 -2.25 18.57
N ARG A 157 -18.31 -1.27 19.48
CA ARG A 157 -18.53 0.14 19.12
C ARG A 157 -17.24 0.72 18.59
N ASP A 158 -17.30 1.33 17.40
CA ASP A 158 -16.18 2.07 16.85
C ASP A 158 -15.95 3.42 17.56
N GLY A 159 -15.00 4.22 17.08
CA GLY A 159 -14.69 5.54 17.65
C GLY A 159 -15.87 6.52 17.62
N GLY A 160 -16.80 6.35 16.67
CA GLY A 160 -18.04 7.12 16.55
C GLY A 160 -19.22 6.54 17.34
N GLY A 161 -19.02 5.44 18.07
CA GLY A 161 -20.07 4.77 18.84
C GLY A 161 -21.02 3.89 18.01
N VAL A 162 -20.75 3.70 16.72
CA VAL A 162 -21.56 2.87 15.82
C VAL A 162 -21.24 1.39 16.07
N LEU A 163 -22.27 0.54 16.05
CA LEU A 163 -22.09 -0.90 16.24
C LEU A 163 -21.57 -1.53 14.94
N THR A 164 -20.39 -2.15 15.03
CA THR A 164 -19.60 -2.60 13.89
C THR A 164 -19.14 -4.04 14.10
N VAL A 165 -19.14 -4.85 13.05
CA VAL A 165 -18.71 -6.26 13.07
C VAL A 165 -17.99 -6.67 11.78
N CYS A 166 -17.33 -7.82 11.78
CA CYS A 166 -16.63 -8.42 10.66
C CYS A 166 -15.57 -7.47 10.08
N HIS A 167 -15.64 -7.16 8.78
CA HIS A 167 -14.70 -6.29 8.07
C HIS A 167 -15.12 -4.82 8.08
N GLY A 168 -15.77 -4.36 9.15
CA GLY A 168 -16.28 -2.99 9.25
C GLY A 168 -17.74 -2.83 8.84
N HIS A 169 -18.50 -3.92 8.81
CA HIS A 169 -19.93 -3.88 8.50
C HIS A 169 -20.69 -3.15 9.62
N THR A 170 -21.58 -2.25 9.21
CA THR A 170 -22.50 -1.53 10.09
C THR A 170 -23.91 -1.63 9.52
N GLY A 171 -24.91 -1.82 10.38
CA GLY A 171 -26.26 -2.10 9.92
C GLY A 171 -27.22 -2.39 11.06
N LYS A 172 -28.52 -2.40 10.74
CA LYS A 172 -29.56 -2.83 11.70
C LYS A 172 -29.54 -4.34 11.93
N ASP A 173 -28.90 -5.09 11.04
CA ASP A 173 -28.67 -6.53 11.07
C ASP A 173 -27.44 -6.94 11.90
N VAL A 174 -26.80 -5.99 12.60
CA VAL A 174 -25.76 -6.29 13.59
C VAL A 174 -26.39 -6.59 14.95
N THR A 175 -26.27 -7.83 15.41
CA THR A 175 -26.84 -8.29 16.68
C THR A 175 -25.80 -8.21 17.80
N PRO A 176 -25.98 -7.36 18.83
CA PRO A 176 -25.05 -7.24 19.95
C PRO A 176 -24.82 -8.58 20.67
N GLY A 177 -23.55 -8.90 20.97
CA GLY A 177 -23.19 -10.07 21.77
C GLY A 177 -23.06 -11.39 20.99
N GLU A 178 -23.51 -11.44 19.74
CA GLU A 178 -23.33 -12.59 18.84
C GLU A 178 -21.88 -12.72 18.39
N ILE A 179 -21.47 -13.96 18.07
CA ILE A 179 -20.18 -14.25 17.44
C ILE A 179 -20.46 -14.66 16.00
N TYR A 180 -20.03 -13.84 15.06
CA TYR A 180 -20.24 -14.09 13.64
C TYR A 180 -19.20 -15.09 13.12
N SER A 181 -19.68 -16.10 12.40
CA SER A 181 -18.86 -17.07 11.69
C SER A 181 -18.07 -16.45 10.54
N GLU A 182 -17.11 -17.20 9.99
CA GLU A 182 -16.39 -16.80 8.77
C GLU A 182 -17.34 -16.61 7.59
N GLU A 183 -18.34 -17.49 7.46
CA GLU A 183 -19.33 -17.47 6.40
C GLU A 183 -20.24 -16.24 6.51
N GLU A 184 -20.76 -15.95 7.70
CA GLU A 184 -21.59 -14.75 7.93
C GLU A 184 -20.83 -13.47 7.64
N CYS A 185 -19.58 -13.37 8.10
CA CYS A 185 -18.73 -12.22 7.80
C CYS A 185 -18.42 -12.07 6.30
N SER A 186 -18.24 -13.18 5.60
CA SER A 186 -17.99 -13.18 4.16
C SER A 186 -19.23 -12.72 3.38
N GLU A 187 -20.42 -13.16 3.76
CA GLU A 187 -21.67 -12.73 3.14
C GLU A 187 -22.01 -11.27 3.43
N LEU A 188 -21.75 -10.77 4.64
CA LEU A 188 -21.85 -9.35 4.96
C LEU A 188 -20.93 -8.51 4.06
N MET A 189 -19.65 -8.88 3.99
CA MET A 189 -18.68 -8.17 3.16
C MET A 189 -19.06 -8.19 1.68
N LYS A 190 -19.55 -9.32 1.18
CA LYS A 190 -20.02 -9.43 -0.21
C LYS A 190 -21.21 -8.51 -0.49
N ARG A 191 -22.17 -8.42 0.44
CA ARG A 191 -23.31 -7.49 0.33
C ARG A 191 -22.84 -6.03 0.29
N ASP A 192 -21.96 -5.64 1.21
CA ASP A 192 -21.45 -4.27 1.28
C ASP A 192 -20.60 -3.90 0.05
N LEU A 193 -19.76 -4.84 -0.43
CA LEU A 193 -19.01 -4.69 -1.67
C LEU A 193 -19.92 -4.57 -2.88
N GLN A 194 -21.05 -5.27 -2.91
CA GLN A 194 -22.04 -5.15 -3.98
C GLN A 194 -22.66 -3.74 -4.01
N VAL A 195 -22.92 -3.14 -2.84
CA VAL A 195 -23.38 -1.74 -2.76
C VAL A 195 -22.32 -0.78 -3.30
N ALA A 196 -21.06 -0.94 -2.86
CA ALA A 196 -19.95 -0.11 -3.34
C ALA A 196 -19.73 -0.24 -4.86
N ARG A 197 -19.78 -1.47 -5.37
CA ARG A 197 -19.67 -1.77 -6.80
C ARG A 197 -20.80 -1.12 -7.59
N SER A 198 -22.04 -1.26 -7.12
CA SER A 198 -23.21 -0.68 -7.78
C SER A 198 -23.13 0.85 -7.83
N THR A 199 -22.56 1.48 -6.80
CA THR A 199 -22.25 2.92 -6.82
C THR A 199 -21.24 3.26 -7.91
N VAL A 200 -20.14 2.51 -8.02
CA VAL A 200 -19.14 2.74 -9.10
C VAL A 200 -19.78 2.57 -10.47
N GLU A 201 -20.50 1.48 -10.70
CA GLU A 201 -21.17 1.20 -11.98
C GLU A 201 -22.24 2.23 -12.34
N ARG A 202 -22.94 2.80 -11.35
CA ARG A 202 -23.95 3.83 -11.55
C ARG A 202 -23.37 5.18 -11.97
N TYR A 203 -22.26 5.58 -11.36
CA TYR A 203 -21.75 6.94 -11.48
C TYR A 203 -20.60 7.08 -12.48
N VAL A 204 -19.82 6.03 -12.72
CA VAL A 204 -18.70 6.08 -13.67
C VAL A 204 -19.21 5.87 -15.09
N THR A 205 -18.91 6.82 -15.98
CA THR A 205 -19.36 6.81 -17.37
C THR A 205 -18.30 6.34 -18.37
N VAL A 206 -17.03 6.31 -17.95
CA VAL A 206 -15.91 5.84 -18.79
C VAL A 206 -15.71 4.33 -18.67
N LYS A 207 -15.20 3.69 -19.73
CA LYS A 207 -14.86 2.26 -19.69
C LYS A 207 -13.66 2.04 -18.78
N LEU A 208 -13.82 1.13 -17.82
CA LEU A 208 -12.77 0.72 -16.89
C LEU A 208 -12.48 -0.77 -17.01
N THR A 209 -11.25 -1.16 -16.71
CA THR A 209 -10.92 -2.58 -16.52
C THR A 209 -11.46 -3.08 -15.18
N ASP A 210 -11.54 -4.40 -15.02
CA ASP A 210 -12.03 -5.02 -13.79
C ASP A 210 -11.20 -4.63 -12.58
N LEU A 211 -9.88 -4.49 -12.75
CA LEU A 211 -9.00 -4.08 -11.67
C LEU A 211 -9.20 -2.62 -11.28
N GLN A 212 -9.40 -1.71 -12.24
CA GLN A 212 -9.74 -0.32 -11.96
C GLN A 212 -11.08 -0.22 -11.24
N LYS A 213 -12.09 -0.99 -11.68
CA LYS A 213 -13.40 -1.07 -10.99
C LYS A 213 -13.25 -1.62 -9.57
N ALA A 214 -12.42 -2.63 -9.37
CA ALA A 214 -12.17 -3.21 -8.05
C ALA A 214 -11.47 -2.23 -7.12
N ALA A 215 -10.48 -1.48 -7.61
CA ALA A 215 -9.81 -0.41 -6.86
C ALA A 215 -10.80 0.68 -6.44
N LEU A 216 -11.66 1.14 -7.35
CA LEU A 216 -12.71 2.11 -7.02
C LEU A 216 -13.75 1.53 -6.07
N THR A 217 -14.11 0.25 -6.21
CA THR A 217 -15.06 -0.42 -5.31
C THR A 217 -14.50 -0.53 -3.89
N SER A 218 -13.21 -0.89 -3.73
CA SER A 218 -12.51 -0.86 -2.43
C SER A 218 -12.45 0.56 -1.86
N PHE A 219 -12.23 1.56 -2.71
CA PHE A 219 -12.20 2.96 -2.30
C PHE A 219 -13.57 3.42 -1.78
N VAL A 220 -14.64 3.16 -2.54
CA VAL A 220 -16.04 3.47 -2.17
C VAL A 220 -16.48 2.73 -0.93
N TYR A 221 -16.09 1.46 -0.77
CA TYR A 221 -16.36 0.68 0.45
C TYR A 221 -15.91 1.43 1.70
N ASN A 222 -14.76 2.10 1.65
CA ASN A 222 -14.19 2.78 2.81
C ASN A 222 -14.62 4.24 2.97
N ILE A 223 -14.80 5.01 1.89
CA ILE A 223 -15.21 6.41 2.01
C ILE A 223 -16.73 6.61 1.99
N GLY A 224 -17.47 5.59 1.58
CA GLY A 224 -18.92 5.61 1.41
C GLY A 224 -19.38 6.16 0.06
N SER A 225 -20.57 5.69 -0.37
CA SER A 225 -21.16 6.01 -1.67
C SER A 225 -21.44 7.50 -1.88
N GLY A 226 -21.92 8.20 -0.84
CA GLY A 226 -22.24 9.63 -0.93
C GLY A 226 -21.00 10.50 -1.11
N ALA A 227 -19.90 10.16 -0.43
CA ALA A 227 -18.63 10.85 -0.56
C ALA A 227 -18.04 10.68 -1.97
N PHE A 228 -18.12 9.46 -2.52
CA PHE A 228 -17.67 9.17 -3.88
C PHE A 228 -18.47 9.92 -4.94
N ALA A 229 -19.81 9.88 -4.85
CA ALA A 229 -20.72 10.52 -5.82
C ALA A 229 -20.49 12.03 -5.95
N ASN A 230 -20.02 12.68 -4.89
CA ASN A 230 -19.76 14.12 -4.87
C ASN A 230 -18.27 14.48 -5.05
N SER A 231 -17.40 13.50 -5.30
CA SER A 231 -15.96 13.68 -5.28
C SER A 231 -15.41 14.37 -6.54
N ILE A 232 -14.32 15.12 -6.37
CA ILE A 232 -13.51 15.63 -7.50
C ILE A 232 -12.91 14.45 -8.29
N LEU A 233 -12.62 13.33 -7.62
CA LEU A 233 -12.15 12.10 -8.25
C LEU A 233 -13.12 11.65 -9.35
N LEU A 234 -14.40 11.50 -9.03
CA LEU A 234 -15.42 11.07 -10.00
C LEU A 234 -15.55 12.05 -11.16
N LYS A 235 -15.53 13.36 -10.88
CA LYS A 235 -15.58 14.41 -11.91
C LYS A 235 -14.42 14.28 -12.92
N LYS A 236 -13.20 14.09 -12.41
CA LYS A 236 -12.01 13.88 -13.25
C LYS A 236 -12.12 12.59 -14.06
N LEU A 237 -12.55 11.51 -13.41
CA LEU A 237 -12.66 10.20 -14.04
C LEU A 237 -13.63 10.22 -15.22
N ASN A 238 -14.81 10.82 -15.03
CA ASN A 238 -15.83 10.93 -16.08
C ASN A 238 -15.46 11.93 -17.19
N ALA A 239 -14.51 12.83 -16.93
CA ALA A 239 -13.88 13.67 -17.95
C ALA A 239 -12.75 12.95 -18.72
N GLY A 240 -12.47 11.67 -18.42
CA GLY A 240 -11.40 10.89 -19.03
C GLY A 240 -10.02 11.09 -18.39
N ASP A 241 -9.89 11.95 -17.37
CA ASP A 241 -8.66 12.17 -16.62
C ASP A 241 -8.46 11.05 -15.58
N ILE A 242 -8.12 9.85 -16.05
CA ILE A 242 -7.90 8.66 -15.19
C ILE A 242 -6.75 8.92 -14.22
N GLN A 243 -5.62 9.42 -14.71
CA GLN A 243 -4.44 9.68 -13.89
C GLN A 243 -4.78 10.66 -12.76
N GLY A 244 -5.35 11.82 -13.10
CA GLY A 244 -5.73 12.83 -12.13
C GLY A 244 -6.84 12.36 -11.18
N ALA A 245 -7.75 11.49 -11.62
CA ALA A 245 -8.74 10.86 -10.76
C ALA A 245 -8.09 9.93 -9.73
N CYS A 246 -7.26 8.98 -10.15
CA CYS A 246 -6.58 8.08 -9.22
C CYS A 246 -5.68 8.85 -8.24
N ASP A 247 -5.05 9.95 -8.67
CA ASP A 247 -4.28 10.85 -7.80
C ASP A 247 -5.13 11.51 -6.69
N GLN A 248 -6.43 11.76 -6.93
CA GLN A 248 -7.32 12.31 -5.90
C GLN A 248 -7.51 11.37 -4.71
N MET A 249 -7.27 10.06 -4.84
CA MET A 249 -7.40 9.11 -3.73
C MET A 249 -6.53 9.53 -2.54
N ARG A 250 -5.33 10.08 -2.79
CA ARG A 250 -4.38 10.54 -1.76
C ARG A 250 -4.92 11.62 -0.83
N ARG A 251 -5.97 12.34 -1.23
CA ARG A 251 -6.60 13.38 -0.38
C ARG A 251 -7.41 12.77 0.75
N TRP A 252 -7.85 11.51 0.62
CA TRP A 252 -8.64 10.76 1.59
C TRP A 252 -7.75 10.05 2.60
N LYS A 253 -6.93 10.84 3.29
CA LYS A 253 -5.92 10.40 4.27
C LYS A 253 -6.24 10.79 5.71
N TYR A 254 -7.36 11.47 5.94
CA TYR A 254 -7.73 11.99 7.25
C TYR A 254 -8.74 11.07 7.93
N ASP A 255 -8.51 10.80 9.20
CA ASP A 255 -9.42 10.11 10.11
C ASP A 255 -9.61 11.00 11.34
N GLU A 256 -10.85 11.38 11.64
CA GLU A 256 -11.19 12.38 12.67
C GLU A 256 -10.33 13.66 12.61
N GLY A 257 -10.05 14.16 11.40
CA GLY A 257 -9.23 15.36 11.17
C GLY A 257 -7.72 15.16 11.30
N LYS A 258 -7.23 13.96 11.64
CA LYS A 258 -5.81 13.64 11.74
C LYS A 258 -5.35 12.79 10.56
N VAL A 259 -4.11 13.01 10.10
CA VAL A 259 -3.53 12.20 9.03
C VAL A 259 -3.29 10.76 9.52
N SER A 260 -3.83 9.78 8.80
CA SER A 260 -3.69 8.36 9.08
C SER A 260 -2.74 7.68 8.10
N ASN A 261 -1.65 7.10 8.61
CA ASN A 261 -0.70 6.32 7.81
C ASN A 261 -1.35 5.07 7.20
N GLY A 262 -2.34 4.49 7.87
CA GLY A 262 -3.11 3.36 7.35
C GLY A 262 -3.91 3.76 6.10
N LEU A 263 -4.59 4.90 6.16
CA LEU A 263 -5.30 5.45 5.01
C LEU A 263 -4.34 5.81 3.88
N ILE A 264 -3.21 6.48 4.16
CA ILE A 264 -2.20 6.77 3.12
C ILE A 264 -1.77 5.48 2.40
N ASN A 265 -1.43 4.42 3.14
CA ASN A 265 -1.01 3.16 2.55
C ASN A 265 -2.13 2.52 1.70
N ARG A 266 -3.36 2.55 2.20
CA ARG A 266 -4.53 2.08 1.44
C ARG A 266 -4.69 2.84 0.12
N ARG A 267 -4.60 4.16 0.15
CA ARG A 267 -4.75 4.99 -1.05
C ARG A 267 -3.65 4.77 -2.06
N GLU A 268 -2.42 4.51 -1.64
CA GLU A 268 -1.36 4.16 -2.61
C GLU A 268 -1.63 2.83 -3.31
N VAL A 269 -2.09 1.80 -2.59
CA VAL A 269 -2.44 0.51 -3.19
C VAL A 269 -3.61 0.66 -4.16
N GLU A 270 -4.71 1.29 -3.75
CA GLU A 270 -5.87 1.52 -4.61
C GLU A 270 -5.49 2.38 -5.84
N ARG A 271 -4.65 3.40 -5.65
CA ARG A 271 -4.14 4.23 -6.74
C ARG A 271 -3.29 3.45 -7.71
N GLU A 272 -2.36 2.59 -7.25
CA GLU A 272 -1.51 1.78 -8.14
C GLU A 272 -2.37 0.92 -9.07
N LEU A 273 -3.41 0.27 -8.53
CA LEU A 273 -4.34 -0.58 -9.28
C LEU A 273 -5.30 0.21 -10.17
N CYS A 274 -5.65 1.43 -9.77
CA CYS A 274 -6.43 2.37 -10.57
C CYS A 274 -5.65 2.88 -11.79
N LEU A 275 -4.34 3.14 -11.62
CA LEU A 275 -3.46 3.65 -12.67
C LEU A 275 -2.98 2.57 -13.63
N ASN A 276 -2.66 1.40 -13.08
CA ASN A 276 -2.16 0.27 -13.86
C ASN A 276 -3.29 -0.74 -13.98
N PRO A 277 -4.04 -0.76 -15.11
CA PRO A 277 -5.05 -1.77 -15.34
C PRO A 277 -4.47 -3.18 -15.51
N ASP A 278 -3.14 -3.28 -15.65
CA ASP A 278 -2.43 -4.53 -15.88
C ASP A 278 -1.16 -4.75 -15.03
N PRO A 279 -1.28 -4.87 -13.70
CA PRO A 279 -0.19 -5.32 -12.83
C PRO A 279 -0.24 -6.85 -12.62
N LEU A 280 -1.15 -7.55 -13.32
CA LEU A 280 -1.50 -8.96 -13.14
C LEU A 280 -1.12 -9.84 -14.34
N THR A 281 -0.84 -9.26 -15.52
CA THR A 281 -0.07 -10.00 -16.52
C THR A 281 1.34 -10.22 -15.99
N ASP A 282 1.75 -11.49 -15.95
CA ASP A 282 3.16 -11.78 -16.05
C ASP A 282 3.59 -11.22 -17.42
N PRO A 283 4.66 -10.40 -17.52
CA PRO A 283 5.21 -9.97 -18.81
C PRO A 283 5.71 -11.12 -19.72
N LEU A 284 5.44 -12.38 -19.33
CA LEU A 284 5.85 -13.62 -19.97
C LEU A 284 4.67 -14.42 -20.54
N GLN A 285 3.48 -13.82 -20.67
CA GLN A 285 2.42 -14.30 -21.57
C GLN A 285 2.35 -13.43 -22.82
#